data_AF-A0A1J4RPA2-F1
#
_entry.id   AF-A0A1J4RPA2-F1
#
_cell.length_a   1.000
_cell.length_b   1.000
_cell.length_c   1.000
_cell.angle_alpha   90.00
_cell.angle_beta   90.00
_cell.angle_gamma   90.00
#
_symmetry.space_group_name_H-M   'P 1'
#
loop_
_entity.id
_entity.type
_entity.pdbx_description
1 polymer ?
#
loop_
_entity_poly.entity_id
_entity_poly.type
_entity_poly.pdbx_seq_one_letter_code
_entity_poly.pdbx_strand_id
1 'polypeptide(L)'
;MISNFSERQRQPEAEARKAQFKQLPYKINILPDQAFAEGGEFLYAPKESLLFCGQSRNNALGNRLVARWLKIKYWFTVISHGYHLDTVMALVKDRSDRVKAVLVCWDRIKNKRPLAAFLMARKIPAFTVEPVDSIGNGVLGTLAINCLVLPGIMVGGDRFQTRGLAARLITGFSGGSIHCLTNEL
;
A
#
# COMPACT_ATOMS: atom_id res chain seq x y z
N MET A 1 -8.86 7.61 10.40
CA MET A 1 -8.63 8.95 9.84
C MET A 1 -9.58 9.11 8.66
N ILE A 2 -10.16 10.30 8.47
CA ILE A 2 -10.91 10.61 7.25
C ILE A 2 -9.94 11.24 6.25
N SER A 3 -9.95 10.76 5.01
CA SER A 3 -9.09 11.30 3.95
C SER A 3 -9.34 12.79 3.76
N ASN A 4 -8.26 13.55 3.55
CA ASN A 4 -8.33 14.91 3.04
C ASN A 4 -7.70 14.89 1.66
N PHE A 5 -8.55 14.86 0.63
CA PHE A 5 -8.14 14.63 -0.75
C PHE A 5 -7.43 15.86 -1.30
N SER A 6 -6.29 15.66 -1.96
CA SER A 6 -5.66 16.75 -2.73
C SER A 6 -6.51 17.09 -3.96
N GLU A 7 -7.23 16.09 -4.50
CA GLU A 7 -8.23 16.27 -5.54
C GLU A 7 -9.56 16.73 -4.93
N ARG A 8 -9.85 18.03 -4.99
CA ARG A 8 -11.00 18.59 -4.26
C ARG A 8 -12.35 18.06 -4.73
N GLN A 9 -12.45 17.60 -5.98
CA GLN A 9 -13.65 16.96 -6.51
C GLN A 9 -14.00 15.65 -5.78
N ARG A 10 -13.03 15.00 -5.12
CA ARG A 10 -13.23 13.76 -4.35
C ARG A 10 -13.57 14.00 -2.89
N GLN A 11 -13.48 15.25 -2.41
CA GLN A 11 -13.79 15.57 -1.01
C GLN A 11 -15.22 15.17 -0.56
N PRO A 12 -16.26 15.18 -1.41
CA PRO A 12 -17.56 14.63 -1.06
C PRO A 12 -17.53 13.15 -0.62
N GLU A 13 -16.61 12.33 -1.16
CA GLU A 13 -16.42 10.92 -0.74
C GLU A 13 -15.98 10.85 0.74
N ALA A 14 -15.10 11.75 1.17
CA ALA A 14 -14.61 11.81 2.54
C ALA A 14 -15.71 12.22 3.52
N GLU A 15 -16.55 13.19 3.17
CA GLU A 15 -17.66 13.61 4.03
C GLU A 15 -18.73 12.51 4.15
N ALA A 16 -19.04 11.81 3.06
CA ALA A 16 -19.93 10.65 3.10
C ALA A 16 -19.38 9.54 4.02
N ARG A 17 -18.08 9.21 3.90
CA ARG A 17 -17.44 8.21 4.76
C ARG A 17 -17.35 8.63 6.23
N LYS A 18 -17.17 9.92 6.49
CA LYS A 18 -17.20 10.49 7.84
C LYS A 18 -18.59 10.36 8.48
N ALA A 19 -19.65 10.59 7.72
CA ALA A 19 -21.02 10.37 8.20
C ALA A 19 -21.26 8.91 8.60
N GLN A 20 -20.78 7.96 7.78
CA GLN A 20 -20.84 6.53 8.11
C GLN A 20 -20.03 6.18 9.37
N PHE A 21 -18.78 6.63 9.47
CA PHE A 21 -17.94 6.31 10.63
C PHE A 21 -18.41 6.94 11.94
N LYS A 22 -19.14 8.06 11.90
CA LYS A 22 -19.75 8.66 13.11
C LYS A 22 -20.82 7.76 13.74
N GLN A 23 -21.36 6.79 12.99
CA GLN A 23 -22.33 5.82 13.49
C GLN A 23 -21.68 4.60 14.16
N LEU A 24 -20.34 4.50 14.10
CA LEU A 24 -19.57 3.38 14.62
C LEU A 24 -18.76 3.83 15.84
N PRO A 25 -18.37 2.90 16.76
CA PRO A 25 -17.62 3.23 17.97
C PRO A 25 -16.12 3.49 17.68
N TYR A 26 -15.81 4.21 16.60
CA TYR A 26 -14.45 4.55 16.20
C TYR A 26 -14.06 5.95 16.65
N LYS A 27 -12.82 6.08 17.14
CA LYS A 27 -12.19 7.39 17.29
C LYS A 27 -11.74 7.91 15.92
N ILE A 28 -12.39 8.97 15.45
CA ILE A 28 -12.09 9.56 14.15
C ILE A 28 -11.10 10.71 14.33
N ASN A 29 -9.90 10.56 13.75
CA ASN A 29 -8.96 11.66 13.59
C ASN A 29 -9.25 12.41 12.27
N ILE A 30 -9.42 13.73 12.37
CA ILE A 30 -9.61 14.64 11.23
C ILE A 30 -8.31 15.38 10.96
N LEU A 31 -7.92 15.45 9.69
CA LEU A 31 -6.74 16.20 9.26
C LEU A 31 -7.06 17.70 9.17
N PRO A 32 -6.10 18.58 9.47
CA PRO A 32 -6.25 20.00 9.16
C PRO A 32 -6.21 20.22 7.64
N ASP A 33 -6.80 21.30 7.15
CA ASP A 33 -7.09 21.53 5.73
C ASP A 33 -5.88 21.43 4.80
N GLN A 34 -4.71 21.86 5.29
CA GLN A 34 -3.43 21.84 4.59
C GLN A 34 -2.68 20.50 4.65
N ALA A 35 -3.24 19.48 5.31
CA ALA A 35 -2.65 18.15 5.40
C ALA A 35 -3.40 17.16 4.51
N PHE A 36 -2.82 16.79 3.36
CA PHE A 36 -3.43 15.84 2.43
C PHE A 36 -2.98 14.42 2.74
N ALA A 37 -3.97 13.54 2.87
CA ALA A 37 -3.73 12.13 3.10
C ALA A 37 -4.91 11.30 2.56
N GLU A 38 -4.59 10.32 1.72
CA GLU A 38 -5.49 9.37 1.09
C GLU A 38 -5.07 7.94 1.46
N GLY A 39 -6.04 7.04 1.62
CA GLY A 39 -5.80 5.67 2.10
C GLY A 39 -4.83 4.86 1.23
N GLY A 40 -4.96 4.94 -0.11
CA GLY A 40 -4.10 4.21 -1.06
C GLY A 40 -2.63 4.64 -1.06
N GLU A 41 -2.31 5.72 -0.36
CA GLU A 41 -0.93 6.21 -0.20
C GLU A 41 -0.24 5.65 1.05
N PHE A 42 -0.87 4.74 1.78
CA PHE A 42 -0.29 4.14 2.99
C PHE A 42 -0.22 2.63 2.91
N LEU A 43 1.00 2.09 3.07
CA LEU A 43 1.21 0.66 3.30
C LEU A 43 1.66 0.46 4.74
N TYR A 44 0.77 -0.06 5.58
CA TYR A 44 0.94 -0.16 7.02
C TYR A 44 1.24 -1.60 7.49
N ALA A 45 2.31 -1.74 8.26
CA ALA A 45 2.75 -2.97 8.91
C ALA A 45 2.88 -2.77 10.43
N PRO A 46 1.84 -3.10 11.22
CA PRO A 46 1.83 -2.83 12.66
C PRO A 46 2.87 -3.63 13.45
N LYS A 47 3.12 -4.90 13.09
CA LYS A 47 4.07 -5.78 13.80
C LYS A 47 5.51 -5.28 13.73
N GLU A 48 5.88 -4.65 12.62
CA GLU A 48 7.18 -4.02 12.40
C GLU A 48 7.21 -2.55 12.85
N SER A 49 6.08 -1.99 13.28
CA SER A 49 5.88 -0.55 13.50
C SER A 49 6.39 0.26 12.30
N LEU A 50 5.98 -0.19 11.10
CA LEU A 50 6.46 0.30 9.82
C LEU A 50 5.32 0.89 8.99
N LEU A 51 5.59 2.04 8.36
CA LEU A 51 4.68 2.68 7.43
C LEU A 51 5.43 3.17 6.18
N PHE A 52 5.04 2.72 4.99
CA PHE A 52 5.41 3.41 3.76
C PHE A 52 4.33 4.43 3.44
N CYS A 53 4.75 5.67 3.19
CA CYS A 53 3.87 6.78 2.86
C CYS A 53 4.19 7.27 1.46
N GLY A 54 3.28 7.12 0.52
CA GLY A 54 3.40 7.76 -0.77
C GLY A 54 3.23 9.28 -0.64
N GLN A 55 3.72 10.01 -1.64
CA GLN A 55 3.62 11.47 -1.68
C GLN A 55 3.25 11.97 -3.08
N SER A 56 2.40 11.23 -3.78
CA SER A 56 1.84 11.64 -5.07
C SER A 56 0.58 12.51 -4.86
N ARG A 57 -0.35 12.03 -4.05
CA ARG A 57 -1.58 12.72 -3.59
C ARG A 57 -1.47 13.18 -2.14
N ASN A 58 -0.72 12.46 -1.31
CA ASN A 58 -0.43 12.91 0.04
C ASN A 58 0.64 14.01 0.05
N ASN A 59 0.66 14.80 1.12
CA ASN A 59 1.76 15.71 1.40
C ASN A 59 2.52 15.33 2.69
N ALA A 60 3.69 15.94 2.89
CA ALA A 60 4.56 15.63 4.01
C ALA A 60 3.87 15.82 5.38
N LEU A 61 3.00 16.82 5.51
CA LEU A 61 2.26 17.08 6.73
C LEU A 61 1.24 15.97 7.01
N GLY A 62 0.43 15.58 6.01
CA GLY A 62 -0.53 14.49 6.13
C GLY A 62 0.14 13.18 6.51
N ASN A 63 1.24 12.83 5.81
CA ASN A 63 2.05 11.66 6.12
C ASN A 63 2.56 11.66 7.58
N ARG A 64 3.11 12.79 8.04
CA ARG A 64 3.61 12.94 9.42
C ARG A 64 2.51 12.80 10.47
N LEU A 65 1.34 13.38 10.22
CA LEU A 65 0.20 13.29 11.14
C LEU A 65 -0.32 11.85 11.26
N VAL A 66 -0.44 11.14 10.13
CA VAL A 66 -0.86 9.73 10.10
C VAL A 66 0.14 8.84 10.82
N ALA A 67 1.44 8.99 10.54
CA ALA A 67 2.50 8.24 11.23
C ALA A 67 2.44 8.47 12.75
N ARG A 68 2.22 9.71 13.19
CA ARG A 68 2.07 10.06 14.62
C ARG A 68 0.83 9.41 15.24
N TRP A 69 -0.32 9.44 14.56
CA TRP A 69 -1.56 8.84 15.06
C TRP A 69 -1.47 7.32 15.18
N LEU A 70 -0.78 6.67 14.24
CA LEU A 70 -0.49 5.24 14.26
C LEU A 70 0.65 4.87 15.22
N LYS A 71 1.31 5.85 15.87
CA LYS A 71 2.45 5.66 16.77
C LYS A 71 3.58 4.82 16.14
N ILE A 72 3.87 5.12 14.88
CA ILE A 72 4.85 4.39 14.07
C ILE A 72 6.27 4.75 14.47
N LYS A 73 7.11 3.73 14.67
CA LYS A 73 8.55 3.88 14.96
C LYS A 73 9.35 4.15 13.70
N TYR A 74 8.95 3.54 12.58
CA TYR A 74 9.68 3.57 11.32
C TYR A 74 8.76 3.95 10.18
N TRP A 75 9.08 5.01 9.45
CA TRP A 75 8.38 5.29 8.21
C TRP A 75 9.34 5.67 7.09
N PHE A 76 8.88 5.54 5.86
CA PHE A 76 9.61 5.97 4.68
C PHE A 76 8.67 6.64 3.68
N THR A 77 9.07 7.81 3.18
CA THR A 77 8.31 8.51 2.13
C THR A 77 8.71 7.98 0.76
N VAL A 78 7.76 7.41 0.03
CA VAL A 78 7.93 6.95 -1.34
C VAL A 78 7.42 8.02 -2.30
N ILE A 79 8.28 8.44 -3.24
CA ILE A 79 7.91 9.37 -4.29
C ILE A 79 7.84 8.56 -5.59
N SER A 80 6.68 8.53 -6.23
CA SER A 80 6.44 7.69 -7.40
C SER A 80 5.84 8.47 -8.57
N HIS A 81 5.68 7.78 -9.70
CA HIS A 81 4.85 8.22 -10.83
C HIS A 81 3.43 7.64 -10.77
N GLY A 82 3.11 6.84 -9.74
CA GLY A 82 1.76 6.36 -9.45
C GLY A 82 0.88 7.46 -8.90
N TYR A 83 -0.43 7.38 -9.12
CA TYR A 83 -1.38 8.28 -8.47
C TYR A 83 -1.54 7.95 -6.99
N HIS A 84 -1.42 6.68 -6.61
CA HIS A 84 -1.32 6.20 -5.22
C HIS A 84 -0.20 5.18 -5.07
N LEU A 85 0.36 5.05 -3.86
CA LEU A 85 1.43 4.11 -3.56
C LEU A 85 1.05 2.65 -3.83
N ASP A 86 -0.16 2.25 -3.47
CA ASP A 86 -0.71 0.89 -3.65
C ASP A 86 -0.80 0.43 -5.11
N THR A 87 -0.60 1.33 -6.07
CA THR A 87 -0.57 1.02 -7.51
C THR A 87 0.82 0.74 -8.05
N VAL A 88 1.86 0.98 -7.26
CA VAL A 88 3.28 0.80 -7.63
C VAL A 88 4.06 -0.01 -6.62
N MET A 89 3.47 -0.29 -5.45
CA MET A 89 4.10 -1.01 -4.36
C MET A 89 3.04 -1.75 -3.54
N ALA A 90 3.37 -2.96 -3.07
CA ALA A 90 2.55 -3.70 -2.14
C ALA A 90 3.40 -4.39 -1.06
N LEU A 91 2.80 -4.62 0.11
CA LEU A 91 3.40 -5.47 1.14
C LEU A 91 3.14 -6.94 0.81
N VAL A 92 4.02 -7.80 1.33
CA VAL A 92 3.81 -9.24 1.35
C VAL A 92 3.98 -9.69 2.80
N LYS A 93 2.97 -10.39 3.34
CA LYS A 93 2.92 -10.74 4.76
C LYS A 93 2.76 -12.25 4.98
N ASP A 94 3.40 -12.77 6.02
CA ASP A 94 3.14 -14.14 6.48
C ASP A 94 1.84 -14.26 7.28
N ARG A 95 1.48 -15.50 7.64
CA ARG A 95 0.29 -15.81 8.45
C ARG A 95 0.30 -15.18 9.84
N SER A 96 1.44 -14.67 10.31
CA SER A 96 1.59 -13.95 11.58
C SER A 96 1.53 -12.42 11.43
N ASP A 97 1.10 -11.93 10.27
CA ASP A 97 1.03 -10.50 9.90
C ASP A 97 2.41 -9.81 9.86
N ARG A 98 3.50 -10.57 9.74
CA ARG A 98 4.85 -10.01 9.62
C ARG A 98 5.23 -9.77 8.17
N VAL A 99 5.94 -8.69 7.91
CA VAL A 99 6.41 -8.34 6.55
C VAL A 99 7.49 -9.32 6.12
N LYS A 100 7.24 -10.04 5.03
CA LYS A 100 8.17 -10.99 4.40
C LYS A 100 8.88 -10.42 3.19
N ALA A 101 8.23 -9.52 2.46
CA ALA A 101 8.78 -8.83 1.32
C ALA A 101 7.96 -7.59 0.99
N VAL A 102 8.47 -6.80 0.03
CA VAL A 102 7.72 -5.77 -0.68
C VAL A 102 7.72 -6.10 -2.16
N LEU A 103 6.58 -5.92 -2.83
CA LEU A 103 6.48 -5.85 -4.28
C LEU A 103 6.71 -4.40 -4.69
N VAL A 104 7.60 -4.14 -5.64
CA VAL A 104 7.93 -2.77 -6.05
C VAL A 104 8.08 -2.70 -7.56
N CYS A 105 7.30 -1.81 -8.19
CA CYS A 105 7.53 -1.42 -9.56
C CYS A 105 8.59 -0.31 -9.61
N TRP A 106 9.87 -0.70 -9.61
CA TRP A 106 11.02 0.21 -9.49
C TRP A 106 11.05 1.31 -10.56
N ASP A 107 10.59 1.01 -11.77
CA ASP A 107 10.49 1.96 -12.88
C ASP A 107 9.56 3.14 -12.58
N ARG A 108 8.65 2.96 -11.62
CA ARG A 108 7.70 4.00 -11.19
C ARG A 108 8.11 4.69 -9.90
N ILE A 109 9.24 4.31 -9.28
CA ILE A 109 9.74 4.95 -8.06
C ILE A 109 10.82 6.00 -8.40
N LYS A 110 10.55 7.27 -8.08
CA LYS A 110 11.49 8.39 -8.29
C LYS A 110 12.67 8.32 -7.33
N ASN A 111 12.42 8.09 -6.05
CA ASN A 111 13.45 7.99 -5.00
C ASN A 111 13.92 6.54 -4.75
N LYS A 112 14.16 5.78 -5.82
CA LYS A 112 14.48 4.34 -5.78
C LYS A 112 15.71 3.99 -4.92
N ARG A 113 16.78 4.79 -5.00
CA ARG A 113 18.03 4.55 -4.26
C ARG A 113 17.81 4.64 -2.73
N PRO A 114 17.24 5.75 -2.19
CA PRO A 114 16.85 5.81 -0.78
C PRO A 114 15.90 4.70 -0.33
N LEU A 115 14.90 4.33 -1.16
CA LEU A 115 13.97 3.24 -0.83
C LEU A 115 14.70 1.90 -0.71
N ALA A 116 15.56 1.57 -1.67
CA ALA A 116 16.36 0.35 -1.64
C ALA A 116 17.26 0.28 -0.40
N ALA A 117 17.93 1.38 -0.05
CA ALA A 117 18.76 1.46 1.15
C ALA A 117 17.93 1.25 2.44
N PHE A 118 16.74 1.84 2.52
CA PHE A 118 15.84 1.68 3.65
C PHE A 118 15.38 0.22 3.84
N LEU A 119 15.02 -0.45 2.74
CA LEU A 119 14.61 -1.85 2.73
C LEU A 119 15.76 -2.78 3.13
N MET A 120 16.95 -2.52 2.60
CA MET A 120 18.17 -3.25 2.95
C MET A 120 18.50 -3.13 4.45
N ALA A 121 18.47 -1.91 4.99
CA ALA A 121 18.72 -1.66 6.41
C ALA A 121 17.72 -2.39 7.33
N ARG A 122 16.50 -2.66 6.85
CA ARG A 122 15.47 -3.40 7.57
C ARG A 122 15.42 -4.89 7.24
N LYS A 123 16.31 -5.37 6.37
CA LYS A 123 16.32 -6.76 5.88
C LYS A 123 14.99 -7.18 5.28
N ILE A 124 14.31 -6.26 4.57
CA ILE A 124 13.06 -6.52 3.85
C ILE A 124 13.40 -6.81 2.39
N PRO A 125 13.22 -8.04 1.90
CA PRO A 125 13.37 -8.36 0.48
C PRO A 125 12.44 -7.53 -0.39
N ALA A 126 12.94 -7.10 -1.55
CA ALA A 126 12.11 -6.48 -2.57
C ALA A 126 12.03 -7.37 -3.81
N PHE A 127 10.81 -7.65 -4.26
CA PHE A 127 10.57 -8.29 -5.54
C PHE A 127 10.18 -7.23 -6.56
N THR A 128 10.90 -7.21 -7.67
CA THR A 128 10.60 -6.34 -8.80
C THR A 128 9.28 -6.76 -9.43
N VAL A 129 8.44 -5.77 -9.69
CA VAL A 129 7.23 -5.86 -10.50
C VAL A 129 7.45 -5.05 -11.77
N GLU A 130 7.18 -5.64 -12.93
CA GLU A 130 7.29 -4.94 -14.20
C GLU A 130 6.13 -3.94 -14.37
N PRO A 131 6.30 -2.89 -15.20
CA PRO A 131 5.23 -1.90 -15.41
C PRO A 131 3.88 -2.51 -15.83
N VAL A 132 3.88 -3.63 -16.55
CA VAL A 132 2.67 -4.34 -17.01
C VAL A 132 1.74 -4.73 -15.86
N ASP A 133 2.26 -5.02 -14.66
CA ASP A 133 1.49 -5.41 -13.48
C ASP A 133 1.20 -4.24 -12.53
N SER A 134 1.58 -3.03 -12.94
CA SER A 134 1.52 -1.79 -12.15
C SER A 134 0.64 -0.78 -12.89
N ILE A 135 0.85 0.52 -12.67
CA ILE A 135 0.20 1.59 -13.45
C ILE A 135 0.65 1.66 -14.92
N GLY A 136 1.60 0.82 -15.34
CA GLY A 136 2.17 0.89 -16.67
C GLY A 136 3.22 1.98 -16.89
N ASN A 137 3.72 2.05 -18.12
CA ASN A 137 4.70 3.04 -18.57
C ASN A 137 4.45 3.38 -20.05
N GLY A 138 3.65 4.42 -20.31
CA GLY A 138 3.18 4.78 -21.65
C GLY A 138 1.95 3.99 -22.11
N VAL A 139 1.81 2.74 -21.67
CA VAL A 139 0.60 1.91 -21.79
C VAL A 139 0.10 1.54 -20.41
N LEU A 140 -1.22 1.53 -20.19
CA LEU A 140 -1.84 1.15 -18.92
C LEU A 140 -1.50 -0.30 -18.56
N GLY A 141 -1.07 -0.54 -17.33
CA GLY A 141 -0.87 -1.89 -16.79
C GLY A 141 -2.14 -2.48 -16.17
N THR A 142 -2.07 -3.75 -15.77
CA THR A 142 -3.20 -4.50 -15.20
C THR A 142 -3.53 -4.14 -13.76
N LEU A 143 -2.64 -3.40 -13.07
CA LEU A 143 -2.72 -3.15 -11.64
C LEU A 143 -2.74 -4.45 -10.79
N ALA A 144 -2.16 -5.55 -11.27
CA ALA A 144 -2.01 -6.79 -10.50
C ALA A 144 -1.31 -6.57 -9.15
N ILE A 145 -0.45 -5.55 -9.01
CA ILE A 145 0.20 -5.17 -7.76
C ILE A 145 -0.76 -4.54 -6.72
N ASN A 146 -1.90 -4.01 -7.16
CA ASN A 146 -2.90 -3.38 -6.29
C ASN A 146 -3.73 -4.45 -5.57
N CYS A 147 -3.10 -5.10 -4.59
CA CYS A 147 -3.69 -6.20 -3.84
C CYS A 147 -4.19 -5.75 -2.47
N LEU A 148 -5.28 -6.39 -2.02
CA LEU A 148 -5.56 -6.53 -0.60
C LEU A 148 -4.54 -7.51 0.01
N VAL A 149 -3.84 -7.07 1.05
CA VAL A 149 -2.81 -7.86 1.73
C VAL A 149 -3.28 -8.19 3.15
N LEU A 150 -3.53 -9.47 3.38
CA LEU A 150 -3.90 -10.05 4.67
C LEU A 150 -2.77 -11.00 5.15
N PRO A 151 -2.76 -11.41 6.43
CA PRO A 151 -1.78 -12.37 6.92
C PRO A 151 -1.78 -13.67 6.10
N GLY A 152 -0.72 -13.90 5.33
CA GLY A 152 -0.52 -15.10 4.50
C GLY A 152 -1.35 -15.15 3.21
N ILE A 153 -2.11 -14.10 2.89
CA ILE A 153 -3.00 -14.07 1.72
C ILE A 153 -2.85 -12.73 1.01
N MET A 154 -2.74 -12.77 -0.32
CA MET A 154 -2.84 -11.60 -1.19
C MET A 154 -3.97 -11.82 -2.19
N VAL A 155 -4.89 -10.86 -2.27
CA VAL A 155 -6.02 -10.88 -3.21
C VAL A 155 -5.85 -9.70 -4.16
N GLY A 156 -5.57 -9.99 -5.43
CA GLY A 156 -5.41 -9.00 -6.50
C GLY A 156 -6.55 -9.07 -7.52
N GLY A 157 -6.71 -7.99 -8.29
CA GLY A 157 -7.69 -7.91 -9.37
C GLY A 157 -7.28 -8.64 -10.65
N ASP A 158 -5.99 -8.97 -10.80
CA ASP A 158 -5.44 -9.67 -11.96
C ASP A 158 -4.26 -10.57 -11.54
N ARG A 159 -3.84 -11.46 -12.45
CA ARG A 159 -2.66 -12.30 -12.29
C ARG A 159 -1.41 -11.52 -12.66
N PHE A 160 -0.34 -11.72 -11.88
CA PHE A 160 0.98 -11.17 -12.22
C PHE A 160 1.53 -11.79 -13.51
N GLN A 161 1.87 -10.94 -14.47
CA GLN A 161 2.55 -11.27 -15.72
C GLN A 161 4.08 -11.16 -15.61
N THR A 162 4.58 -10.45 -14.59
CA THR A 162 6.01 -10.32 -14.28
C THR A 162 6.62 -11.71 -14.11
N ARG A 163 7.63 -12.00 -14.95
CA ARG A 163 8.18 -13.35 -15.07
C ARG A 163 8.71 -13.87 -13.73
N GLY A 164 8.19 -15.02 -13.31
CA GLY A 164 8.62 -15.72 -12.08
C GLY A 164 8.11 -15.12 -10.77
N LEU A 165 7.38 -13.99 -10.80
CA LEU A 165 6.84 -13.38 -9.60
C LEU A 165 5.74 -14.23 -8.95
N ALA A 166 4.78 -14.72 -9.74
CA ALA A 166 3.71 -15.58 -9.26
C ALA A 166 4.25 -16.85 -8.56
N ALA A 167 5.27 -17.48 -9.15
CA ALA A 167 5.92 -18.65 -8.55
C ALA A 167 6.59 -18.33 -7.21
N ARG A 168 7.25 -17.17 -7.09
CA ARG A 168 7.87 -16.71 -5.82
C ARG A 168 6.85 -16.40 -4.74
N LEU A 169 5.67 -15.90 -5.12
CA LEU A 169 4.57 -15.68 -4.19
C LEU A 169 3.96 -17.02 -3.74
N ILE A 170 3.69 -17.95 -4.65
CA ILE A 170 3.12 -19.27 -4.29
C ILE A 170 4.10 -20.14 -3.47
N THR A 171 5.41 -20.08 -3.76
CA THR A 171 6.41 -20.90 -3.06
C THR A 171 6.86 -20.32 -1.71
N GLY A 172 6.58 -19.04 -1.43
CA GLY A 172 6.87 -18.37 -0.16
C GLY A 172 5.72 -18.39 0.85
N PHE A 173 4.50 -18.73 0.43
CA PHE A 173 3.30 -18.83 1.26
C PHE A 173 2.72 -20.22 1.09
N SER A 174 2.88 -21.07 2.10
CA SER A 174 2.44 -22.47 2.05
C SER A 174 0.94 -22.59 1.71
N GLY A 175 0.67 -23.04 0.48
CA GLY A 175 -0.40 -23.97 0.09
C GLY A 175 -1.85 -23.58 0.37
N GLY A 176 -2.50 -22.92 -0.59
CA GLY A 176 -3.95 -22.83 -0.71
C GLY A 176 -4.33 -22.05 -1.97
N SER A 177 -5.07 -22.65 -2.90
CA SER A 177 -5.53 -22.00 -4.14
C SER A 177 -6.87 -21.27 -3.93
N ILE A 178 -7.33 -20.57 -4.98
CA ILE A 178 -8.65 -19.93 -5.06
C ILE A 178 -9.82 -20.87 -4.74
N HIS A 179 -9.66 -22.19 -4.90
CA HIS A 179 -10.71 -23.17 -4.61
C HIS A 179 -10.88 -23.48 -3.10
N CYS A 180 -9.95 -23.00 -2.25
CA CYS A 180 -10.04 -23.09 -0.78
C CYS A 180 -10.57 -21.80 -0.12
N LEU A 181 -10.86 -20.75 -0.91
CA LEU A 181 -11.24 -19.41 -0.45
C LEU A 181 -12.72 -19.07 -0.68
N THR A 182 -13.51 -20.00 -1.22
CA THR A 182 -14.98 -19.87 -1.24
C THR A 182 -15.58 -20.62 -0.05
N ASN A 183 -15.68 -19.89 1.05
CA ASN A 183 -16.75 -19.87 2.06
C ASN A 183 -16.30 -18.76 3.04
N GLU A 184 -17.12 -17.90 3.61
CA GLU A 184 -18.56 -17.69 3.71
C GLU A 184 -18.69 -16.31 4.40
N LEU A 185 -19.90 -15.75 4.45
CA LEU A 185 -20.46 -14.85 5.49
C LEU A 185 -19.54 -13.85 6.23
#